data_AF-A0A371GXW3-F1
#
_entry.id   AF-A0A371GXW3-F1
#
_cell.length_a   1.000
_cell.length_b   1.000
_cell.length_c   1.000
_cell.angle_alpha   90.00
_cell.angle_beta   90.00
_cell.angle_gamma   90.00
#
_symmetry.space_group_name_H-M   'P 1'
#
loop_
_entity.id
_entity.type
_entity.pdbx_description
1 polymer ?
#
loop_
_entity_poly.entity_id
_entity_poly.type
_entity_poly.pdbx_seq_one_letter_code
_entity_poly.pdbx_strand_id
1 'polypeptide(L)' 'MLFCEIFDVWGIDFMGPFPVSYGNSYILLVVDYVSKWVEAKDTKTNNARVVVEFVKFGVPKEVTFETAP' A
#
# COMPACT_ATOMS: atom_id res chain seq x y z
N MET A 1 -2.30 14.45 -24.14
CA MET A 1 -1.27 13.49 -23.72
C MET A 1 -1.19 13.60 -22.21
N LEU A 2 -1.74 12.64 -21.46
CA LEU A 2 -1.59 12.59 -20.01
C LEU A 2 -0.20 11.99 -19.74
N PHE A 3 0.69 12.76 -19.14
CA PHE A 3 1.98 12.26 -18.69
C PHE A 3 1.81 11.72 -17.26
N CYS A 4 2.17 10.45 -17.07
CA CYS A 4 2.18 9.79 -15.76
C CYS A 4 3.64 9.51 -15.42
N GLU A 5 4.11 10.05 -14.30
CA GLU A 5 5.48 9.93 -13.80
C GLU A 5 5.61 8.74 -12.84
N ILE A 6 6.84 8.28 -12.63
CA ILE A 6 7.11 7.22 -11.65
C ILE A 6 6.64 7.72 -10.27
N PHE A 7 5.93 6.85 -9.53
CA PHE A 7 5.28 7.15 -8.26
C PHE A 7 4.02 8.03 -8.31
N ASP A 8 3.43 8.29 -9.49
CA ASP A 8 2.18 9.05 -9.57
C ASP A 8 0.94 8.25 -9.17
N VAL A 9 0.91 6.94 -9.42
CA VAL A 9 -0.31 6.12 -9.25
C VAL A 9 0.03 4.86 -8.47
N TRP A 10 -0.51 4.74 -7.26
CA TRP A 10 -0.25 3.62 -6.37
C TRP A 10 -1.49 2.75 -6.18
N GLY A 11 -1.31 1.43 -6.28
CA GLY A 11 -2.24 0.43 -5.80
C GLY A 11 -1.91 0.04 -4.37
N ILE A 12 -2.90 -0.05 -3.49
CA ILE A 12 -2.73 -0.42 -2.09
C ILE A 12 -3.69 -1.56 -1.73
N ASP A 13 -3.16 -2.57 -1.05
CA ASP A 13 -3.92 -3.72 -0.58
C ASP A 13 -3.49 -4.15 0.83
N PHE A 14 -4.40 -4.80 1.57
CA PHE A 14 -4.09 -5.49 2.81
C PHE A 14 -4.31 -7.00 2.64
N MET A 15 -3.23 -7.77 2.79
CA MET A 15 -3.32 -9.22 2.85
C MET A 15 -3.42 -9.69 4.30
N GLY A 16 -4.27 -10.67 4.58
CA GLY A 16 -4.41 -11.32 5.88
C GLY A 16 -5.87 -11.53 6.32
N PRO A 17 -6.10 -11.93 7.58
CA PRO A 17 -5.10 -12.10 8.64
C PRO A 17 -4.27 -13.38 8.49
N PHE A 18 -2.96 -13.26 8.71
CA PHE A 18 -1.99 -14.35 8.80
C PHE A 18 -1.73 -14.77 10.26
N PRO A 19 -1.12 -15.95 10.51
CA PRO A 19 -0.61 -16.29 11.84
C PRO A 19 0.27 -15.17 12.40
N VAL A 20 0.06 -14.84 13.68
CA VAL A 20 0.72 -13.69 14.32
C VAL A 20 2.22 -13.94 14.44
N SER A 21 3.01 -12.99 13.95
CA SER A 21 4.47 -12.93 14.11
C SER A 21 4.84 -11.57 14.69
N TYR A 22 5.50 -11.53 15.86
CA TYR A 22 5.85 -10.28 16.57
C TYR A 22 4.68 -9.31 16.80
N GLY A 23 3.45 -9.83 16.86
CA GLY A 23 2.22 -9.04 17.00
C GLY A 23 1.66 -8.49 15.68
N ASN A 24 2.32 -8.75 14.54
CA ASN A 24 1.84 -8.41 13.20
C ASN A 24 1.07 -9.59 12.60
N SER A 25 -0.06 -9.31 11.96
CA SER A 25 -0.94 -10.31 11.33
C SER A 25 -1.41 -9.92 9.94
N TYR A 26 -1.05 -8.72 9.46
CA TYR A 26 -1.43 -8.22 8.15
C TYR A 26 -0.17 -7.81 7.39
N ILE A 27 -0.27 -7.83 6.06
CA ILE A 27 0.74 -7.26 5.17
C ILE A 27 0.07 -6.13 4.39
N LEU A 28 0.57 -4.91 4.54
CA LEU A 28 0.25 -3.81 3.64
C LEU A 28 1.10 -3.99 2.38
N LEU A 29 0.45 -4.15 1.23
CA LEU A 29 1.08 -4.24 -0.07
C LEU A 29 0.86 -2.93 -0.83
N VAL A 30 1.92 -2.37 -1.40
CA VAL A 30 1.85 -1.16 -2.22
C VAL A 30 2.57 -1.40 -3.53
N VAL A 31 1.92 -1.02 -4.63
CA VAL A 31 2.42 -1.19 -5.99
C VAL A 31 2.41 0.17 -6.69
N ASP A 32 3.56 0.62 -7.18
CA ASP A 32 3.60 1.72 -8.14
C ASP A 32 3.27 1.18 -9.53
N TYR A 33 2.16 1.60 -10.12
CA TYR A 33 1.72 1.03 -11.39
C TYR A 33 2.62 1.42 -12.58
N VAL A 34 3.37 2.51 -12.46
CA VAL A 34 4.23 3.04 -13.53
C VAL A 34 5.57 2.30 -13.59
N SER A 35 6.30 2.25 -12.48
CA SER A 35 7.57 1.52 -12.39
C SER A 35 7.43 0.02 -12.12
N LYS A 36 6.22 -0.45 -11.76
CA LYS A 36 5.95 -1.81 -11.28
C LYS A 36 6.74 -2.17 -10.01
N TRP A 37 7.20 -1.16 -9.27
CA TRP A 37 7.82 -1.36 -7.97
C TRP A 37 6.77 -1.81 -6.94
N VAL A 38 7.17 -2.72 -6.05
CA VAL A 38 6.30 -3.32 -5.03
C VAL A 38 7.00 -3.24 -3.68
N GLU A 39 6.28 -2.79 -2.65
CA GLU A 39 6.70 -2.86 -1.26
C GLU A 39 5.64 -3.56 -0.41
N ALA A 40 6.11 -4.41 0.50
CA ALA A 40 5.28 -5.15 1.44
C ALA A 40 5.76 -4.87 2.86
N LYS A 41 4.83 -4.49 3.74
CA LYS A 41 5.12 -4.16 5.14
C LYS A 41 4.22 -4.93 6.08
N ASP A 42 4.80 -5.55 7.10
CA ASP A 42 4.05 -6.24 8.14
C ASP A 42 3.41 -5.24 9.12
N THR A 43 2.15 -5.49 9.47
CA THR A 43 1.36 -4.55 10.26
C THR A 43 0.47 -5.29 11.27
N LYS A 44 0.22 -4.63 12.40
CA LYS A 44 -0.67 -5.14 13.47
C LYS A 44 -2.14 -5.00 13.13
N THR A 45 -2.47 -4.07 12.23
CA THR A 45 -3.84 -3.67 11.89
C THR A 45 -3.94 -3.28 10.42
N ASN A 46 -5.11 -3.46 9.81
CA ASN A 46 -5.40 -3.09 8.43
C ASN A 46 -6.19 -1.77 8.29
N ASN A 47 -5.89 -0.77 9.13
CA ASN A 47 -6.67 0.47 9.18
C ASN A 47 -6.02 1.61 8.38
N ALA A 48 -6.79 2.67 8.13
CA ALA A 48 -6.36 3.83 7.36
C ALA A 48 -5.14 4.56 7.97
N ARG A 49 -4.88 4.46 9.29
CA ARG A 49 -3.71 5.12 9.89
C ARG A 49 -2.41 4.55 9.36
N VAL A 50 -2.35 3.23 9.22
CA VAL A 50 -1.20 2.52 8.65
C VAL A 50 -0.94 2.95 7.21
N VAL A 51 -2.00 3.12 6.41
CA VAL A 51 -1.91 3.60 5.02
C VAL A 51 -1.40 5.04 4.97
N VAL A 52 -1.97 5.93 5.80
CA VAL A 52 -1.53 7.34 5.85
C VAL A 52 -0.07 7.46 6.29
N GLU A 53 0.39 6.63 7.23
CA GLU A 53 1.81 6.59 7.60
C GLU A 53 2.71 6.15 6.44
N PHE A 54 2.26 5.20 5.61
CA PHE A 54 3.00 4.76 4.43
C PHE A 54 3.05 5.83 3.33
N VAL A 55 1.91 6.46 3.02
CA VAL A 55 1.80 7.51 1.98
C VAL A 55 2.60 8.79 2.36
N LYS A 56 3.02 8.95 3.62
CA LYS A 56 3.97 10.02 3.95
C LYS A 56 5.37 9.82 3.36
N PHE A 57 5.75 8.60 2.97
CA PHE A 57 7.05 8.31 2.36
C PHE A 57 7.15 8.75 0.89
N GLY A 58 6.02 8.77 0.17
CA GLY A 58 5.92 9.30 -1.18
C GLY A 58 4.48 9.73 -1.41
N VAL A 59 4.27 10.91 -2.00
CA VAL A 59 2.94 11.49 -2.21
C VAL A 59 2.52 11.22 -3.65
N PRO A 60 1.84 10.09 -3.95
CA PRO A 60 1.31 9.84 -5.27
C PRO A 60 0.21 10.85 -5.60
N LYS A 61 0.00 11.09 -6.89
CA LYS A 61 -1.12 11.89 -7.39
C LYS A 61 -2.45 11.14 -7.24
N GLU A 62 -2.41 9.81 -7.27
CA GLU A 62 -3.58 8.95 -7.15
C GLU A 62 -3.28 7.68 -6.34
N VAL A 63 -4.21 7.30 -5.47
CA VAL A 63 -4.17 6.06 -4.67
C VAL A 63 -5.44 5.27 -4.90
N THR A 64 -5.27 4.02 -5.29
CA THR A 64 -6.37 3.07 -5.52
C THR A 64 -6.27 1.93 -4.51
N PHE A 65 -7.36 1.64 -3.80
CA PHE A 65 -7.44 0.48 -2.92
C PHE A 65 -7.93 -0.73 -3.72
N GLU A 66 -7.12 -1.79 -3.82
CA GLU A 66 -7.42 -2.94 -4.67
C GLU A 66 -8.42 -3.91 -4.02
N THR A 67 -8.36 -4.09 -2.70
CA THR A 67 -9.45 -4.71 -1.94
C THR A 67 -10.41 -3.64 -1.44
N ALA A 68 -11.41 -3.33 -2.26
CA ALA A 68 -12.67 -2.83 -1.73
C ALA A 68 -13.49 -4.03 -1.19
N PRO A 69 -14.31 -3.87 -0.14
CA PRO A 69 -15.41 -4.80 0.11
C PRO A 69 -16.36 -4.87 -1.09
#